data_AF-Q66BD7-F1
#
_entry.id   AF-Q66BD7-F1
#
_cell.length_a   1.000
_cell.length_b   1.000
_cell.length_c   1.000
_cell.angle_alpha   90.00
_cell.angle_beta   90.00
_cell.angle_gamma   90.00
#
_symmetry.space_group_name_H-M   'P 1'
#
loop_
_entity.id
_entity.type
_entity.pdbx_description
1 polymer ?
#
loop_
_entity_poly.entity_id
_entity_poly.type
_entity_poly.pdbx_seq_one_letter_code
_entity_poly.pdbx_strand_id
1 'polypeptide(L)' 'MFNCPLCHQAAHTRSSSQVTTETKERYHQCTNVNCGHTFVTMESFMRSISKPGEINR' A
#
# COMPACT_ATOMS: atom_id res chain seq x y z
N MET A 1 0.98 6.65 -2.33
CA MET A 1 2.41 6.28 -2.53
C MET A 1 3.05 6.19 -1.16
N PHE A 2 3.91 5.20 -0.94
CA PHE A 2 4.70 5.10 0.28
C PHE A 2 6.06 5.77 0.05
N ASN A 3 6.63 6.45 1.04
CA ASN A 3 7.96 7.02 0.91
C ASN A 3 9.00 5.94 1.19
N CYS A 4 10.06 5.91 0.38
CA CYS A 4 11.15 4.96 0.56
C CYS A 4 11.76 5.12 1.96
N PRO A 5 11.91 4.04 2.74
CA PRO A 5 12.46 4.13 4.10
C PRO A 5 13.94 4.54 4.12
N LEU A 6 14.66 4.39 3.00
CA LEU A 6 16.10 4.69 2.92
C LEU A 6 16.40 6.13 2.50
N CYS A 7 15.72 6.63 1.45
CA CYS A 7 16.01 7.96 0.90
C CYS A 7 14.84 8.95 0.99
N HIS A 8 13.71 8.51 1.56
CA HIS A 8 12.50 9.31 1.77
C HIS A 8 11.86 9.90 0.51
N GLN A 9 12.34 9.51 -0.68
CA GLN A 9 11.70 9.82 -1.95
C GLN A 9 10.46 8.98 -2.17
N ALA A 10 9.55 9.45 -3.01
CA ALA A 10 8.34 8.73 -3.36
C ALA A 10 8.66 7.34 -3.93
N ALA A 11 7.86 6.34 -3.58
CA ALA A 11 7.91 5.02 -4.19
C ALA A 11 6.59 4.74 -4.94
N HIS A 12 6.71 4.17 -6.14
CA HIS A 12 5.59 3.75 -6.95
C HIS A 12 5.17 2.33 -6.59
N THR A 13 3.87 2.12 -6.38
CA THR A 13 3.29 0.79 -6.29
C THR A 13 3.38 0.09 -7.65
N ARG A 14 4.01 -1.08 -7.71
CA ARG A 14 4.14 -1.89 -8.93
C ARG A 14 3.08 -2.97 -9.04
N SER A 15 2.82 -3.65 -7.93
CA SER A 15 1.82 -4.70 -7.85
C SER A 15 1.22 -4.72 -6.47
N SER A 16 0.05 -5.35 -6.37
CA SER A 16 -0.62 -5.52 -5.10
C SER A 16 -1.33 -6.86 -5.08
N SER A 17 -1.15 -7.61 -4.00
CA SER A 17 -1.78 -8.91 -3.81
C SER A 17 -2.71 -8.85 -2.59
N GLN A 18 -3.90 -9.43 -2.72
CA GLN A 18 -4.82 -9.54 -1.60
C GLN A 18 -4.43 -10.78 -0.78
N VAL A 19 -4.01 -10.59 0.47
CA VAL A 19 -3.55 -11.69 1.34
C VAL A 19 -4.73 -12.23 2.15
N THR A 20 -5.56 -11.34 2.69
CA THR A 20 -6.81 -11.66 3.39
C THR A 20 -7.90 -10.73 2.92
N THR A 21 -9.16 -10.93 3.34
CA THR A 21 -10.26 -10.01 3.00
C THR A 21 -9.99 -8.56 3.42
N GLU A 22 -9.19 -8.38 4.47
CA GLU A 22 -8.91 -7.06 5.09
C GLU A 22 -7.48 -6.58 4.86
N THR A 23 -6.55 -7.46 4.45
CA THR A 23 -5.13 -7.13 4.29
C THR A 23 -4.67 -7.28 2.84
N LYS A 24 -4.04 -6.22 2.34
CA LYS A 24 -3.46 -6.14 1.01
C LYS A 24 -1.97 -5.88 1.08
N GLU A 25 -1.19 -6.76 0.46
CA GLU A 25 0.24 -6.56 0.25
C GLU A 25 0.47 -5.68 -0.98
N ARG A 26 1.41 -4.74 -0.90
CA ARG A 26 1.82 -3.88 -2.02
C ARG A 26 3.32 -3.85 -2.16
N TYR A 27 3.78 -4.06 -3.39
CA TYR A 27 5.18 -3.92 -3.78
C TYR A 27 5.43 -2.49 -4.26
N HIS A 28 6.45 -1.85 -3.71
CA HIS A 28 6.84 -0.49 -4.02
C HIS A 28 8.26 -0.47 -4.58
N GLN A 29 8.49 0.38 -5.57
CA GLN A 29 9.82 0.68 -6.10
C GLN A 29 10.08 2.17 -5.96
N CYS A 30 11.19 2.53 -5.34
CA CYS A 30 11.62 3.91 -5.20
C CYS A 30 11.81 4.58 -6.57
N THR A 31 11.33 5.81 -6.73
CA THR A 31 11.48 6.59 -7.97
C THR A 31 12.89 7.10 -8.18
N ASN A 32 13.67 7.24 -7.10
CA ASN A 32 15.06 7.63 -7.17
C ASN A 32 15.87 6.48 -7.77
N VAL A 33 16.31 6.65 -9.02
CA VAL A 33 17.13 5.69 -9.77
C VAL A 33 18.43 5.32 -9.07
N ASN A 34 18.99 6.23 -8.27
CA ASN A 34 20.19 5.96 -7.48
C ASN A 34 19.90 5.08 -6.26
N CYS A 35 18.66 5.09 -5.76
CA CYS A 35 18.24 4.25 -4.64
C CYS A 35 17.75 2.89 -5.12
N GLY A 36 16.87 2.86 -6.12
CA GLY A 36 16.32 1.62 -6.71
C GLY A 36 15.58 0.70 -5.72
N HIS A 37 15.42 1.14 -4.47
CA HIS A 37 14.97 0.28 -3.38
C HIS A 37 13.57 -0.24 -3.64
N THR A 38 13.44 -1.55 -3.62
CA THR A 38 12.18 -2.27 -3.83
C THR A 38 11.80 -2.94 -2.52
N PHE A 39 10.61 -2.65 -2.03
CA PHE A 39 10.15 -3.08 -0.71
C PHE A 39 8.65 -3.38 -0.72
N VAL A 40 8.20 -4.08 0.32
CA VAL A 40 6.82 -4.53 0.44
C VAL A 40 6.20 -3.89 1.67
N THR A 41 4.94 -3.47 1.54
CA THR A 41 4.13 -2.98 2.66
C THR A 41 2.82 -3.74 2.73
N MET A 42 2.32 -3.98 3.93
CA MET A 42 0.97 -4.48 4.14
C MET A 42 0.04 -3.32 4.54
N GLU A 43 -1.05 -3.15 3.80
CA GLU A 43 -2.15 -2.27 4.16
C GLU A 43 -3.32 -3.13 4.66
N SER A 44 -3.69 -2.93 5.92
CA SER A 44 -4.82 -3.61 6.53
C SER A 44 -5.95 -2.63 6.81
N PHE A 45 -7.18 -3.06 6.57
CA PHE A 45 -8.37 -2.37 7.06
C PHE A 45 -8.34 -2.38 8.60
N MET A 46 -8.46 -1.19 9.20
CA MET A 46 -8.40 -1.05 10.66
C MET A 46 -9.80 -0.85 11.26
N ARG A 47 -10.53 0.16 10.79
CA ARG A 47 -11.91 0.44 11.21
C ARG A 47 -12.60 1.40 10.24
N SER A 48 -13.92 1.34 10.20
CA SER A 48 -14.75 2.36 9.54
C SER A 48 -14.91 3.56 10.47
N ILE A 49 -14.73 4.78 9.95
CA ILE A 49 -15.07 6.02 10.68
C ILE A 49 -16.55 6.35 10.53
N SER A 50 -17.12 6.03 9.37
CA SER A 50 -18.55 6.08 9.09
C SER A 50 -18.89 4.91 8.18
N LYS A 51 -20.08 4.34 8.33
CA LYS A 51 -20.62 3.30 7.45
C LYS A 51 -21.84 3.87 6.72
N PRO A 52 -21.99 3.65 5.41
CA PRO A 52 -23.25 3.91 4.74
C PRO A 52 -24.37 3.05 5.37
N GLY A 53 -25.63 3.40 5.10
CA GLY A 53 -26.79 2.60 5.50
C GLY A 53 -26.82 1.22 4.81
N GLU A 54 -28.00 0.62 4.70
CA GLU A 54 -28.15 -0.71 4.10
C GLU A 54 -27.60 -0.77 2.67
N ILE A 55 -26.53 -1.57 2.49
CA ILE A 55 -25.96 -1.89 1.18
C ILE A 55 -26.77 -3.09 0.66
N ASN A 56 -27.82 -2.84 -0.12
CA ASN A 56 -28.53 -3.92 -0.81
C ASN A 56 -27.61 -4.51 -1.89
N ARG A 57 -27.43 -5.84 -1.86
CA ARG A 57 -26.55 -6.60 -2.76
C ARG A 57 -27.34 -7.20 -3.93
#